data_AF-A0A812DLM7-F1
#
_entry.id   AF-A0A812DLM7-F1
#
_cell.length_a   1.000
_cell.length_b   1.000
_cell.length_c   1.000
_cell.angle_alpha   90.00
_cell.angle_beta   90.00
_cell.angle_gamma   90.00
#
_symmetry.space_group_name_H-M   'P 1'
#
loop_
_entity.id
_entity.type
_entity.pdbx_description
1 polymer ?
#
loop_
_entity_poly.entity_id
_entity_poly.type
_entity_poly.pdbx_seq_one_letter_code
_entity_poly.pdbx_strand_id
1 'polypeptide(L)'
;MTYLSIYLSIYLSIYLSIFLMLSGFLPIHFKANAGKRLAAFRCHTNQTSKRFIEAPCILIAGITCVSVKLHMQQAALSRLRPSLALAKSCARAQSQRRQYILSHETLGERNYRLYCASVYTYSLKSKRKLPKRLQDNKKAASSQALLRSRQSPDRKVNRNAVDAAATSIRRSQETTAEKTTRNAAKAAICWSQESMAEKTARHAVYAAATSAARASESSAQKRTRWQRDAISTYAARAVEGPTERLAWLLTVNQRRHAQRGLCSPTKQFWFKLAFNYEPVLRLSGRKDLQIGSMSVVCGHCNAKKWPGESRRFVLFRR
;
A
#
# COMPACT_ATOMS: atom_id res chain seq x y z
N MET A 1 48.35 18.94 -19.77
CA MET A 1 48.64 17.80 -18.85
C MET A 1 48.12 18.00 -17.42
N THR A 2 47.87 19.22 -16.94
CA THR A 2 47.35 19.51 -15.59
C THR A 2 45.89 19.08 -15.38
N TYR A 3 45.02 19.22 -16.38
CA TYR A 3 43.60 18.85 -16.28
C TYR A 3 43.36 17.34 -16.06
N LEU A 4 44.16 16.48 -16.70
CA LEU A 4 44.02 15.04 -16.58
C LEU A 4 44.41 14.54 -15.19
N SER A 5 45.45 15.13 -14.60
CA SER A 5 45.90 14.83 -13.23
C SER A 5 44.81 15.17 -12.20
N ILE A 6 44.14 16.31 -12.35
CA ILE A 6 43.08 16.74 -11.44
C ILE A 6 41.89 15.78 -11.53
N TYR A 7 41.43 15.44 -12.74
CA TYR A 7 40.32 14.49 -12.92
C TYR A 7 40.64 13.10 -12.36
N LEU A 8 41.86 12.60 -12.57
CA LEU A 8 42.28 11.31 -12.05
C LEU A 8 42.34 11.29 -10.52
N SER A 9 42.81 12.38 -9.90
CA SER A 9 42.86 12.51 -8.43
C SER A 9 41.46 12.50 -7.79
N ILE A 10 40.51 13.20 -8.40
CA ILE A 10 39.12 13.24 -7.92
C ILE A 10 38.49 11.85 -8.06
N TYR A 11 38.69 11.19 -9.20
CA TYR A 11 38.14 9.87 -9.46
C TYR A 11 38.68 8.82 -8.46
N LEU A 12 40.00 8.81 -8.21
CA LEU A 12 40.60 7.91 -7.23
C LEU A 12 40.10 8.15 -5.81
N SER A 13 39.92 9.43 -5.42
CA SER A 13 39.43 9.79 -4.09
C SER A 13 38.01 9.25 -3.83
N ILE A 14 37.15 9.31 -4.85
CA ILE A 14 35.77 8.81 -4.75
C ILE A 14 35.79 7.29 -4.64
N TYR A 15 36.57 6.59 -5.48
CA TYR A 15 36.66 5.14 -5.42
C TYR A 15 37.20 4.61 -4.10
N LEU A 16 38.24 5.26 -3.56
CA LEU A 16 38.81 4.89 -2.28
C LEU A 16 37.80 5.09 -1.14
N SER A 17 37.03 6.17 -1.17
CA SER A 17 35.99 6.45 -0.16
C SER A 17 34.86 5.40 -0.17
N ILE A 18 34.47 4.93 -1.35
CA ILE A 18 33.45 3.88 -1.52
C ILE A 18 34.00 2.54 -1.01
N PHE A 19 35.24 2.20 -1.36
CA PHE A 19 35.87 0.95 -0.94
C PHE A 19 36.00 0.85 0.59
N LEU A 20 36.43 1.93 1.25
CA LEU A 20 36.55 2.01 2.71
C LEU A 20 35.18 1.93 3.41
N MET A 21 34.14 2.50 2.81
CA MET A 21 32.77 2.35 3.31
C MET A 21 32.34 0.87 3.24
N LEU A 22 32.51 0.21 2.09
CA LEU A 22 32.10 -1.19 1.89
C LEU A 22 32.89 -2.17 2.78
N SER A 23 34.20 -1.97 2.97
CA SER A 23 35.02 -2.85 3.81
C SER A 23 34.63 -2.80 5.29
N GLY A 24 34.10 -1.67 5.78
CA GLY A 24 33.56 -1.53 7.13
C GLY A 24 32.20 -2.22 7.34
N PHE A 25 31.38 -2.33 6.29
CA PHE A 25 30.05 -2.95 6.38
C PHE A 25 30.05 -4.49 6.29
N LEU A 26 31.04 -5.10 5.63
CA LEU A 26 31.12 -6.56 5.48
C LEU A 26 31.27 -7.36 6.80
N PRO A 27 32.12 -6.96 7.78
CA PRO A 27 32.31 -7.78 8.99
C PRO A 27 31.12 -7.71 9.97
N ILE A 28 30.27 -6.68 9.88
CA ILE A 28 29.13 -6.50 10.80
C ILE A 28 27.94 -7.36 10.37
N HIS A 29 27.76 -7.58 9.06
CA HIS A 29 26.62 -8.35 8.53
C HIS A 29 26.82 -9.88 8.58
N PHE A 30 28.06 -10.37 8.56
CA PHE A 30 28.32 -11.82 8.63
C PHE A 30 28.21 -12.39 10.05
N LYS A 31 28.43 -11.56 11.09
CA LYS A 31 28.35 -12.00 12.50
C LYS A 31 26.90 -12.09 13.02
N ALA A 32 25.95 -11.38 12.39
CA ALA A 32 24.56 -11.31 12.83
C ALA A 32 23.67 -12.49 12.33
N ASN A 33 24.09 -13.23 11.30
CA ASN A 33 23.25 -14.26 10.66
C ASN A 33 23.68 -15.71 10.92
N ALA A 34 24.79 -15.96 11.62
CA ALA A 34 25.21 -17.32 11.99
C ALA A 34 24.44 -17.89 13.21
N GLY A 35 23.80 -17.04 14.02
CA GLY A 35 23.24 -17.45 15.32
C GLY A 35 21.77 -17.89 15.35
N LYS A 36 21.03 -17.90 14.22
CA LYS A 36 19.56 -18.09 14.23
C LYS A 36 19.02 -19.25 13.37
N ARG A 37 19.88 -20.13 12.86
CA ARG A 37 19.45 -21.25 11.99
C ARG A 37 19.80 -22.67 12.48
N LEU A 38 20.21 -22.84 13.74
CA LEU A 38 20.57 -24.16 14.31
C LEU A 38 19.58 -24.74 15.33
N ALA A 39 18.40 -24.15 15.53
CA ALA A 39 17.45 -24.60 16.57
C ALA A 39 16.15 -25.26 16.06
N ALA A 40 16.02 -25.57 14.76
CA ALA A 40 14.79 -26.17 14.25
C ALA A 40 15.05 -27.10 13.05
N PHE A 41 15.72 -28.22 13.27
CA PHE A 41 15.52 -29.43 12.45
C PHE A 41 16.11 -30.63 13.20
N ARG A 42 15.32 -31.19 14.11
CA ARG A 42 15.57 -32.50 14.71
C ARG A 42 14.25 -33.28 14.67
N CYS A 43 14.02 -33.99 13.57
CA CYS A 43 13.53 -35.38 13.58
C CYS A 43 13.37 -35.95 12.16
N HIS A 44 13.99 -37.12 11.98
CA HIS A 44 13.66 -38.23 11.08
C HIS A 44 13.36 -37.96 9.59
N THR A 45 14.29 -38.39 8.73
CA THR A 45 14.07 -39.56 7.85
C THR A 45 15.40 -40.25 7.52
N ASN A 46 15.40 -41.59 7.60
CA ASN A 46 16.48 -42.49 7.22
C ASN A 46 16.38 -42.84 5.72
N GLN A 47 17.55 -43.03 5.08
CA GLN A 47 17.83 -43.90 3.91
C GLN A 47 17.11 -43.55 2.58
N THR A 48 17.70 -43.54 1.38
CA THR A 48 18.90 -44.22 0.81
C THR A 48 19.33 -43.52 -0.52
N SER A 49 20.58 -43.79 -0.94
CA SER A 49 21.19 -43.74 -2.30
C SER A 49 21.34 -42.39 -3.03
N LYS A 50 22.55 -41.84 -3.16
CA LYS A 50 23.64 -42.13 -4.14
C LYS A 50 23.40 -41.59 -5.57
N ARG A 51 24.23 -40.56 -5.88
CA ARG A 51 24.78 -40.11 -7.17
C ARG A 51 23.81 -39.56 -8.23
N PHE A 52 23.98 -38.28 -8.60
CA PHE A 52 24.64 -37.87 -9.85
C PHE A 52 24.88 -36.35 -9.87
N ILE A 53 25.99 -35.96 -10.50
CA ILE A 53 26.43 -34.59 -10.80
C ILE A 53 25.78 -34.19 -12.14
N GLU A 54 25.25 -32.97 -12.24
CA GLU A 54 25.32 -32.04 -13.40
C GLU A 54 24.11 -31.07 -13.50
N ALA A 55 24.46 -29.80 -13.73
CA ALA A 55 23.73 -28.71 -14.39
C ALA A 55 22.38 -28.15 -13.82
N PRO A 56 22.29 -26.83 -13.57
CA PRO A 56 21.08 -26.13 -13.17
C PRO A 56 20.42 -25.43 -14.37
N CYS A 57 19.37 -26.01 -14.94
CA CYS A 57 18.41 -25.34 -15.83
C CYS A 57 17.14 -26.21 -15.83
N ILE A 58 15.93 -25.63 -15.96
CA ILE A 58 14.60 -26.32 -15.97
C ILE A 58 13.85 -26.37 -14.62
N LEU A 59 14.01 -25.36 -13.75
CA LEU A 59 13.14 -25.20 -12.56
C LEU A 59 12.34 -23.88 -12.52
N ILE A 60 12.18 -23.22 -13.67
CA ILE A 60 11.42 -21.95 -13.79
C ILE A 60 10.12 -22.11 -14.61
N ALA A 61 9.92 -23.22 -15.33
CA ALA A 61 8.67 -23.45 -16.11
C ALA A 61 7.57 -24.23 -15.35
N GLY A 62 7.88 -24.88 -14.22
CA GLY A 62 6.91 -25.69 -13.46
C GLY A 62 6.13 -24.95 -12.37
N ILE A 63 6.60 -23.77 -11.94
CA ILE A 63 6.03 -23.03 -10.79
C ILE A 63 4.93 -22.04 -11.22
N THR A 64 4.87 -21.66 -12.50
CA THR A 64 3.85 -20.75 -13.02
C THR A 64 2.54 -21.46 -13.40
N CYS A 65 2.56 -22.77 -13.69
CA CYS A 65 1.34 -23.51 -14.07
C CYS A 65 0.51 -23.99 -12.85
N VAL A 66 1.15 -24.25 -11.70
CA VAL A 66 0.45 -24.61 -10.45
C VAL A 66 -0.18 -23.38 -9.77
N SER A 67 0.40 -22.19 -9.96
CA SER A 67 -0.05 -20.96 -9.31
C SER A 67 -1.35 -20.39 -9.91
N VAL A 68 -1.59 -20.57 -11.22
CA VAL A 68 -2.83 -20.08 -11.88
C VAL A 68 -4.04 -20.97 -11.54
N LYS A 69 -3.83 -22.29 -11.37
CA LYS A 69 -4.92 -23.22 -11.00
C LYS A 69 -5.32 -23.05 -9.52
N LEU A 70 -4.39 -22.67 -8.65
CA LEU A 70 -4.66 -22.37 -7.24
C LEU A 70 -5.42 -21.05 -7.05
N HIS A 71 -5.10 -20.01 -7.84
CA HIS A 71 -5.79 -18.72 -7.76
C HIS A 71 -7.25 -18.76 -8.27
N MET A 72 -7.55 -19.58 -9.28
CA MET A 72 -8.92 -19.79 -9.75
C MET A 72 -9.78 -20.58 -8.74
N GLN A 73 -9.20 -21.51 -7.97
CA GLN A 73 -9.93 -22.24 -6.92
C GLN A 73 -10.15 -21.42 -5.63
N GLN A 74 -9.24 -20.51 -5.27
CA GLN A 74 -9.43 -19.62 -4.11
C GLN A 74 -10.45 -18.49 -4.37
N ALA A 75 -10.58 -18.02 -5.61
CA ALA A 75 -11.62 -17.05 -5.97
C ALA A 75 -13.05 -17.64 -5.86
N ALA A 76 -13.22 -18.92 -6.17
CA ALA A 76 -14.52 -19.61 -6.05
C ALA A 76 -14.92 -19.92 -4.59
N LEU A 77 -13.95 -20.13 -3.69
CA LEU A 77 -14.20 -20.47 -2.29
C LEU A 77 -14.44 -19.26 -1.37
N SER A 78 -14.13 -18.04 -1.81
CA SER A 78 -14.39 -16.82 -1.02
C SER A 78 -15.85 -16.34 -1.08
N ARG A 79 -16.66 -16.85 -2.02
CA ARG A 79 -18.09 -16.47 -2.18
C ARG A 79 -19.08 -17.39 -1.48
N LEU A 80 -18.62 -18.45 -0.83
CA LEU A 80 -19.46 -19.35 -0.03
C LEU A 80 -18.86 -19.45 1.36
N ARG A 81 -19.28 -18.58 2.29
CA ARG A 81 -19.13 -18.85 3.72
C ARG A 81 -20.06 -20.01 4.06
N PRO A 82 -19.57 -21.22 4.35
CA PRO A 82 -20.42 -22.20 4.99
C PRO A 82 -20.51 -21.78 6.46
N SER A 83 -21.71 -21.81 7.02
CA SER A 83 -21.85 -21.83 8.48
C SER A 83 -20.94 -22.92 9.07
N LEU A 84 -20.40 -22.71 10.26
CA LEU A 84 -19.53 -23.68 10.96
C LEU A 84 -20.17 -25.10 11.02
N ALA A 85 -21.50 -25.17 10.97
CA ALA A 85 -22.28 -26.40 10.87
C ALA A 85 -22.09 -27.14 9.51
N LEU A 86 -22.00 -26.41 8.39
CA LEU A 86 -21.74 -26.99 7.07
C LEU A 86 -20.30 -27.50 6.95
N ALA A 87 -19.34 -26.80 7.56
CA ALA A 87 -17.94 -27.23 7.58
C ALA A 87 -17.78 -28.53 8.41
N LYS A 88 -18.45 -28.60 9.57
CA LYS A 88 -18.49 -29.81 10.41
C LYS A 88 -19.22 -30.97 9.71
N SER A 89 -20.31 -30.72 8.98
CA SER A 89 -20.99 -31.76 8.21
C SER A 89 -20.14 -32.25 7.03
N CYS A 90 -19.39 -31.36 6.38
CA CYS A 90 -18.49 -31.72 5.28
C CYS A 90 -17.27 -32.52 5.78
N ALA A 91 -16.70 -32.16 6.93
CA ALA A 91 -15.60 -32.91 7.55
C ALA A 91 -16.04 -34.30 8.04
N ARG A 92 -17.25 -34.45 8.62
CA ARG A 92 -17.83 -35.77 8.94
C ARG A 92 -18.08 -36.60 7.68
N ALA A 93 -18.58 -35.99 6.61
CA ALA A 93 -18.79 -36.67 5.34
C ALA A 93 -17.46 -37.13 4.69
N GLN A 94 -16.39 -36.34 4.79
CA GLN A 94 -15.06 -36.71 4.29
C GLN A 94 -14.38 -37.79 5.16
N SER A 95 -14.57 -37.75 6.48
CA SER A 95 -14.09 -38.77 7.40
C SER A 95 -14.79 -40.12 7.17
N GLN A 96 -16.11 -40.12 6.99
CA GLN A 96 -16.88 -41.32 6.60
C GLN A 96 -16.44 -41.84 5.22
N ARG A 97 -16.14 -40.95 4.27
CA ARG A 97 -15.64 -41.33 2.94
C ARG A 97 -14.26 -41.99 3.02
N ARG A 98 -13.36 -41.52 3.90
CA ARG A 98 -12.03 -42.12 4.10
C ARG A 98 -12.09 -43.47 4.82
N GLN A 99 -12.94 -43.62 5.83
CA GLN A 99 -13.16 -44.91 6.50
C GLN A 99 -13.76 -45.96 5.54
N TYR A 100 -14.58 -45.54 4.58
CA TYR A 100 -15.21 -46.45 3.64
C TYR A 100 -14.34 -46.84 2.44
N ILE A 101 -13.44 -45.95 1.98
CA ILE A 101 -12.45 -46.27 0.93
C ILE A 101 -11.47 -47.36 1.40
N LEU A 102 -11.14 -47.39 2.70
CA LEU A 102 -10.31 -48.44 3.30
C LEU A 102 -11.04 -49.79 3.47
N SER A 103 -12.37 -49.83 3.37
CA SER A 103 -13.17 -51.06 3.50
C SER A 103 -13.73 -51.56 2.16
N HIS A 104 -13.30 -51.00 1.01
CA HIS A 104 -13.91 -51.22 -0.31
C HIS A 104 -13.06 -51.95 -1.34
N GLU A 105 -12.00 -52.65 -0.93
CA GLU A 105 -11.36 -53.64 -1.80
C GLU A 105 -12.22 -54.92 -1.98
N THR A 106 -13.37 -55.04 -1.30
CA THR A 106 -14.18 -56.28 -1.28
C THR A 106 -15.68 -56.13 -1.56
N LEU A 107 -16.19 -54.95 -1.94
CA LEU A 107 -17.63 -54.77 -2.17
C LEU A 107 -17.92 -54.28 -3.60
N GLY A 108 -18.41 -55.20 -4.42
CA GLY A 108 -18.66 -55.02 -5.86
C GLY A 108 -19.53 -53.81 -6.24
N GLU A 109 -19.38 -53.38 -7.50
CA GLU A 109 -19.93 -52.17 -8.13
C GLU A 109 -21.38 -51.80 -7.79
N ARG A 110 -22.24 -52.78 -7.48
CA ARG A 110 -23.64 -52.55 -7.08
C ARG A 110 -23.77 -51.74 -5.79
N ASN A 111 -22.91 -51.97 -4.80
CA ASN A 111 -22.97 -51.27 -3.51
C ASN A 111 -22.50 -49.81 -3.63
N TYR A 112 -21.53 -49.54 -4.51
CA TYR A 112 -21.08 -48.18 -4.80
C TYR A 112 -22.15 -47.33 -5.50
N ARG A 113 -22.91 -47.92 -6.45
CA ARG A 113 -24.02 -47.23 -7.13
C ARG A 113 -25.15 -46.88 -6.16
N LEU A 114 -25.52 -47.80 -5.26
CA LEU A 114 -26.54 -47.56 -4.23
C LEU A 114 -26.12 -46.47 -3.23
N TYR A 115 -24.85 -46.44 -2.84
CA TYR A 115 -24.32 -45.38 -1.98
C TYR A 115 -24.27 -44.01 -2.67
N CYS A 116 -23.82 -43.94 -3.92
CA CYS A 116 -23.85 -42.70 -4.69
C CYS A 116 -25.29 -42.17 -4.88
N ALA A 117 -26.27 -43.06 -5.10
CA ALA A 117 -27.68 -42.70 -5.17
C ALA A 117 -28.23 -42.20 -3.82
N SER A 118 -27.84 -42.81 -2.69
CA SER A 118 -28.29 -42.37 -1.35
C SER A 118 -27.70 -41.00 -0.96
N VAL A 119 -26.43 -40.75 -1.27
CA VAL A 119 -25.77 -39.45 -1.04
C VAL A 119 -26.37 -38.36 -1.93
N TYR A 120 -26.66 -38.66 -3.20
CA TYR A 120 -27.27 -37.72 -4.12
C TYR A 120 -28.71 -37.37 -3.70
N THR A 121 -29.51 -38.37 -3.31
CA THR A 121 -30.88 -38.13 -2.80
C THR A 121 -30.89 -37.37 -1.47
N TYR A 122 -29.93 -37.61 -0.58
CA TYR A 122 -29.77 -36.83 0.66
C TYR A 122 -29.42 -35.36 0.36
N SER A 123 -28.49 -35.12 -0.56
CA SER A 123 -28.11 -33.78 -1.03
C SER A 123 -29.31 -33.03 -1.62
N LEU A 124 -30.09 -33.67 -2.50
CA LEU A 124 -31.30 -33.09 -3.08
C LEU A 124 -32.39 -32.81 -2.02
N LYS A 125 -32.62 -33.73 -1.08
CA LYS A 125 -33.56 -33.53 0.04
C LYS A 125 -33.11 -32.35 0.93
N SER A 126 -31.82 -32.19 1.17
CA SER A 126 -31.28 -31.05 1.93
C SER A 126 -31.48 -29.72 1.21
N LYS A 127 -31.24 -29.69 -0.11
CA LYS A 127 -31.44 -28.51 -0.97
C LYS A 127 -32.91 -28.10 -1.05
N ARG A 128 -33.86 -29.05 -1.12
CA ARG A 128 -35.30 -28.77 -1.11
C ARG A 128 -35.81 -28.21 0.23
N LYS A 129 -35.21 -28.60 1.35
CA LYS A 129 -35.59 -28.11 2.70
C LYS A 129 -34.93 -26.79 3.08
N LEU A 130 -33.83 -26.41 2.42
CA LEU A 130 -33.11 -25.16 2.67
C LEU A 130 -33.96 -23.89 2.48
N PRO A 131 -34.73 -23.70 1.39
CA PRO A 131 -35.56 -22.50 1.22
C PRO A 131 -36.63 -22.37 2.30
N LYS A 132 -37.28 -23.49 2.68
CA LYS A 132 -38.26 -23.51 3.77
C LYS A 132 -37.62 -23.11 5.11
N ARG A 133 -36.47 -23.71 5.47
CA ARG A 133 -35.72 -23.34 6.69
C ARG A 133 -35.27 -21.89 6.72
N LEU A 134 -34.84 -21.34 5.57
CA LEU A 134 -34.49 -19.92 5.46
C LEU A 134 -35.69 -19.02 5.70
N GLN A 135 -36.85 -19.39 5.17
CA GLN A 135 -38.08 -18.64 5.35
C GLN A 135 -38.60 -18.72 6.79
N ASP A 136 -38.53 -19.90 7.42
CA ASP A 136 -38.90 -20.09 8.83
C ASP A 136 -37.95 -19.30 9.75
N ASN A 137 -36.64 -19.29 9.47
CA ASN A 137 -35.67 -18.48 10.20
C ASN A 137 -35.91 -16.98 10.03
N LYS A 138 -36.29 -16.52 8.84
CA LYS A 138 -36.68 -15.12 8.61
C LYS A 138 -37.91 -14.75 9.43
N LYS A 139 -38.94 -15.61 9.43
CA LYS A 139 -40.16 -15.40 10.25
C LYS A 139 -39.84 -15.36 11.74
N ALA A 140 -39.05 -16.31 12.23
CA ALA A 140 -38.62 -16.33 13.63
C ALA A 140 -37.81 -15.09 14.02
N ALA A 141 -36.91 -14.63 13.14
CA ALA A 141 -36.14 -13.40 13.35
C ALA A 141 -37.05 -12.16 13.41
N SER A 142 -38.03 -12.05 12.50
CA SER A 142 -39.00 -10.94 12.50
C SER A 142 -39.87 -10.95 13.76
N SER A 143 -40.39 -12.11 14.17
CA SER A 143 -41.16 -12.24 15.42
C SER A 143 -40.33 -11.87 16.65
N GLN A 144 -39.07 -12.30 16.69
CA GLN A 144 -38.17 -11.95 17.78
C GLN A 144 -37.84 -10.44 17.79
N ALA A 145 -37.69 -9.80 16.63
CA ALA A 145 -37.50 -8.35 16.53
C ALA A 145 -38.72 -7.57 17.07
N LEU A 146 -39.94 -8.02 16.76
CA LEU A 146 -41.18 -7.43 17.28
C LEU A 146 -41.30 -7.59 18.81
N LEU A 147 -40.96 -8.78 19.33
CA LEU A 147 -40.92 -8.99 20.79
C LEU A 147 -39.91 -8.07 21.45
N ARG A 148 -38.77 -7.79 20.79
CA ARG A 148 -37.75 -6.86 21.29
C ARG A 148 -38.18 -5.40 21.25
N SER A 149 -38.98 -4.98 20.26
CA SER A 149 -39.47 -3.59 20.20
C SER A 149 -40.52 -3.31 21.27
N ARG A 150 -41.24 -4.34 21.73
CA ARG A 150 -42.24 -4.25 22.80
C ARG A 150 -41.68 -4.47 24.22
N GLN A 151 -40.37 -4.57 24.38
CA GLN A 151 -39.76 -4.79 25.70
C GLN A 151 -39.69 -3.52 26.54
N SER A 152 -39.88 -3.66 27.85
CA SER A 152 -39.65 -2.58 28.80
C SER A 152 -38.16 -2.18 28.82
N PRO A 153 -37.86 -0.91 29.16
CA PRO A 153 -36.49 -0.43 29.28
C PRO A 153 -35.62 -1.29 30.20
N ASP A 154 -36.12 -1.69 31.37
CA ASP A 154 -35.36 -2.49 32.34
C ASP A 154 -34.98 -3.86 31.78
N ARG A 155 -35.92 -4.51 31.09
CA ARG A 155 -35.67 -5.81 30.46
C ARG A 155 -34.66 -5.68 29.31
N LYS A 156 -34.68 -4.56 28.58
CA LYS A 156 -33.69 -4.25 27.54
C LYS A 156 -32.30 -4.02 28.13
N VAL A 157 -32.20 -3.27 29.23
CA VAL A 157 -30.94 -3.02 29.94
C VAL A 157 -30.34 -4.32 30.46
N ASN A 158 -31.13 -5.13 31.16
CA ASN A 158 -30.66 -6.40 31.72
C ASN A 158 -30.17 -7.35 30.62
N ARG A 159 -30.91 -7.49 29.51
CA ARG A 159 -30.45 -8.29 28.37
C ARG A 159 -29.13 -7.75 27.78
N ASN A 160 -29.03 -6.44 27.56
CA ASN A 160 -27.82 -5.85 27.01
C ASN A 160 -26.62 -6.08 27.95
N ALA A 161 -26.82 -6.07 29.27
CA ALA A 161 -25.78 -6.39 30.25
C ALA A 161 -25.34 -7.86 30.14
N VAL A 162 -26.29 -8.80 30.02
CA VAL A 162 -25.99 -10.24 29.81
C VAL A 162 -25.24 -10.47 28.49
N ASP A 163 -25.69 -9.85 27.40
CA ASP A 163 -25.04 -9.94 26.08
C ASP A 163 -23.62 -9.34 26.11
N ALA A 164 -23.43 -8.24 26.83
CA ALA A 164 -22.12 -7.61 27.03
C ALA A 164 -21.19 -8.50 27.85
N ALA A 165 -21.68 -9.12 28.92
CA ALA A 165 -20.91 -10.06 29.75
C ALA A 165 -20.47 -11.29 28.95
N ALA A 166 -21.39 -11.92 28.22
CA ALA A 166 -21.06 -13.05 27.34
C ALA A 166 -20.04 -12.67 26.25
N THR A 167 -20.17 -11.47 25.68
CA THR A 167 -19.22 -10.95 24.69
C THR A 167 -17.85 -10.69 25.31
N SER A 168 -17.80 -10.17 26.55
CA SER A 168 -16.56 -9.94 27.29
C SER A 168 -15.80 -11.24 27.56
N ILE A 169 -16.49 -12.26 28.05
CA ILE A 169 -15.91 -13.59 28.31
C ILE A 169 -15.34 -14.20 27.01
N ARG A 170 -16.07 -14.11 25.90
CA ARG A 170 -15.54 -14.58 24.62
C ARG A 170 -14.31 -13.80 24.19
N ARG A 171 -14.30 -12.47 24.39
CA ARG A 171 -13.17 -11.60 24.02
C ARG A 171 -11.95 -11.78 24.90
N SER A 172 -12.08 -12.17 26.17
CA SER A 172 -10.94 -12.45 27.03
C SER A 172 -10.21 -13.73 26.64
N GLN A 173 -10.90 -14.64 25.94
CA GLN A 173 -10.34 -15.88 25.40
C GLN A 173 -9.77 -15.74 23.99
N GLU A 174 -9.98 -14.59 23.33
CA GLU A 174 -9.47 -14.36 21.97
C GLU A 174 -7.96 -14.09 21.99
N THR A 175 -7.24 -14.75 21.09
CA THR A 175 -5.84 -14.41 20.81
C THR A 175 -5.72 -13.06 20.10
N THR A 176 -4.55 -12.43 20.18
CA THR A 176 -4.27 -11.17 19.46
C THR A 176 -4.51 -11.30 17.95
N ALA A 177 -4.16 -12.45 17.35
CA ALA A 177 -4.35 -12.71 15.93
C ALA A 177 -5.84 -12.83 15.55
N GLU A 178 -6.65 -13.47 16.38
CA GLU A 178 -8.10 -13.55 16.15
C GLU A 178 -8.76 -12.19 16.28
N LYS A 179 -8.33 -11.39 17.27
CA LYS A 179 -8.81 -10.03 17.49
C LYS A 179 -8.52 -9.13 16.29
N THR A 180 -7.28 -9.15 15.77
CA THR A 180 -6.90 -8.34 14.59
C THR A 180 -7.66 -8.79 13.34
N THR A 181 -7.77 -10.10 13.12
CA THR A 181 -8.50 -10.67 11.97
C THR A 181 -9.97 -10.27 11.99
N ARG A 182 -10.64 -10.37 13.16
CA ARG A 182 -12.04 -9.95 13.31
C ARG A 182 -12.21 -8.46 13.02
N ASN A 183 -11.35 -7.62 13.59
CA ASN A 183 -11.43 -6.17 13.42
C ASN A 183 -11.19 -5.75 11.97
N ALA A 184 -10.19 -6.37 11.30
CA ALA A 184 -9.91 -6.16 9.89
C ALA A 184 -11.10 -6.59 9.01
N ALA A 185 -11.69 -7.77 9.27
CA ALA A 185 -12.86 -8.23 8.54
C ALA A 185 -14.08 -7.31 8.69
N LYS A 186 -14.31 -6.78 9.91
CA LYS A 186 -15.39 -5.83 10.17
C LYS A 186 -15.15 -4.51 9.44
N ALA A 187 -13.92 -3.98 9.48
CA ALA A 187 -13.54 -2.77 8.78
C ALA A 187 -13.69 -2.92 7.25
N ALA A 188 -13.23 -4.04 6.68
CA ALA A 188 -13.32 -4.32 5.26
C ALA A 188 -14.77 -4.33 4.76
N ILE A 189 -15.69 -4.97 5.50
CA ILE A 189 -17.11 -4.97 5.14
C ILE A 189 -17.67 -3.54 5.20
N CYS A 190 -17.39 -2.80 6.27
CA CYS A 190 -17.85 -1.42 6.43
C CYS A 190 -17.35 -0.52 5.29
N TRP A 191 -16.07 -0.59 4.93
CA TRP A 191 -15.48 0.24 3.87
C TRP A 191 -15.93 -0.17 2.47
N SER A 192 -16.31 -1.44 2.26
CA SER A 192 -16.83 -1.91 0.96
C SER A 192 -18.23 -1.39 0.62
N GLN A 193 -19.01 -1.02 1.64
CA GLN A 193 -20.38 -0.54 1.50
C GLN A 193 -20.49 0.98 1.67
N GLU A 194 -19.37 1.64 1.97
CA GLU A 194 -19.31 3.08 2.25
C GLU A 194 -19.55 3.89 0.98
N SER A 195 -20.46 4.85 1.06
CA SER A 195 -20.69 5.84 0.00
C SER A 195 -19.52 6.82 -0.11
N MET A 196 -19.40 7.53 -1.23
CA MET A 196 -18.36 8.55 -1.38
C MET A 196 -18.51 9.69 -0.37
N ALA A 197 -19.74 10.08 -0.02
CA ALA A 197 -20.00 11.11 0.98
C ALA A 197 -19.58 10.68 2.41
N GLU A 198 -19.87 9.43 2.79
CA GLU A 198 -19.41 8.88 4.08
C GLU A 198 -17.89 8.77 4.11
N LYS A 199 -17.28 8.33 3.00
CA LYS A 199 -15.83 8.23 2.86
C LYS A 199 -15.16 9.59 3.04
N THR A 200 -15.65 10.63 2.36
CA THR A 200 -15.09 11.99 2.51
C THR A 200 -15.26 12.52 3.92
N ALA A 201 -16.43 12.33 4.55
CA ALA A 201 -16.67 12.70 5.94
C ALA A 201 -15.69 11.98 6.89
N ARG A 202 -15.49 10.67 6.74
CA ARG A 202 -14.51 9.90 7.53
C ARG A 202 -13.09 10.41 7.34
N HIS A 203 -12.68 10.71 6.11
CA HIS A 203 -11.35 11.28 5.85
C HIS A 203 -11.19 12.67 6.48
N ALA A 204 -12.24 13.50 6.48
CA ALA A 204 -12.22 14.81 7.13
C ALA A 204 -12.04 14.67 8.66
N VAL A 205 -12.76 13.74 9.30
CA VAL A 205 -12.61 13.44 10.73
C VAL A 205 -11.19 12.96 11.06
N TYR A 206 -10.63 12.06 10.25
CA TYR A 206 -9.25 11.59 10.45
C TYR A 206 -8.22 12.69 10.26
N ALA A 207 -8.41 13.58 9.28
CA ALA A 207 -7.55 14.73 9.08
C ALA A 207 -7.61 15.68 10.29
N ALA A 208 -8.80 15.99 10.79
CA ALA A 208 -8.99 16.84 11.96
C ALA A 208 -8.35 16.24 13.22
N ALA A 209 -8.58 14.95 13.49
CA ALA A 209 -7.97 14.25 14.62
C ALA A 209 -6.43 14.22 14.52
N THR A 210 -5.90 13.99 13.31
CA THR A 210 -4.45 14.02 13.07
C THR A 210 -3.89 15.42 13.33
N SER A 211 -4.56 16.47 12.83
CA SER A 211 -4.14 17.85 13.05
C SER A 211 -4.15 18.23 14.53
N ALA A 212 -5.19 17.85 15.28
CA ALA A 212 -5.28 18.07 16.72
C ALA A 212 -4.18 17.32 17.50
N ALA A 213 -3.90 16.07 17.13
CA ALA A 213 -2.79 15.31 17.70
C ALA A 213 -1.43 15.99 17.41
N ARG A 214 -1.21 16.47 16.18
CA ARG A 214 0.02 17.18 15.80
C ARG A 214 0.18 18.53 16.51
N ALA A 215 -0.91 19.23 16.79
CA ALA A 215 -0.89 20.51 17.50
C ALA A 215 -0.54 20.33 18.99
N SER A 216 -0.90 19.19 19.58
CA SER A 216 -0.62 18.85 20.98
C SER A 216 0.68 18.06 21.18
N GLU A 217 1.45 17.80 20.11
CA GLU A 217 2.72 17.09 20.20
C GLU A 217 3.78 17.88 20.97
N SER A 218 4.42 17.23 21.95
CA SER A 218 5.64 17.74 22.56
C SER A 218 6.82 17.76 21.57
N SER A 219 7.85 18.55 21.88
CA SER A 219 9.07 18.62 21.06
C SER A 219 9.80 17.28 20.94
N ALA A 220 9.77 16.45 21.98
CA ALA A 220 10.34 15.10 21.97
C ALA A 220 9.54 14.17 21.04
N GLN A 221 8.21 14.14 21.16
CA GLN A 221 7.34 13.34 20.27
C GLN A 221 7.49 13.75 18.81
N LYS A 222 7.57 15.06 18.54
CA LYS A 222 7.79 15.61 17.20
C LYS A 222 9.11 15.12 16.59
N ARG A 223 10.20 15.13 17.37
CA ARG A 223 11.52 14.61 16.94
C ARG A 223 11.46 13.12 16.62
N THR A 224 10.86 12.31 17.49
CA THR A 224 10.70 10.88 17.26
C THR A 224 9.88 10.59 16.00
N ARG A 225 8.79 11.33 15.77
CA ARG A 225 8.00 11.21 14.55
C ARG A 225 8.83 11.53 13.31
N TRP A 226 9.55 12.67 13.30
CA TRP A 226 10.41 13.05 12.17
C TRP A 226 11.51 12.02 11.88
N GLN A 227 12.14 11.46 12.91
CA GLN A 227 13.12 10.39 12.74
C GLN A 227 12.49 9.14 12.11
N ARG A 228 11.30 8.74 12.57
CA ARG A 228 10.56 7.61 12.00
C ARG A 228 10.19 7.85 10.53
N ASP A 229 9.69 9.04 10.21
CA ASP A 229 9.30 9.42 8.85
C ASP A 229 10.52 9.43 7.92
N ALA A 230 11.67 9.92 8.39
CA ALA A 230 12.93 9.91 7.64
C ALA A 230 13.41 8.49 7.35
N ILE A 231 13.41 7.60 8.35
CA ILE A 231 13.79 6.19 8.19
C ILE A 231 12.84 5.49 7.22
N SER A 232 11.53 5.68 7.36
CA SER A 232 10.53 5.09 6.47
C SER A 232 10.69 5.59 5.03
N THR A 233 10.95 6.88 4.84
CA THR A 233 11.21 7.47 3.52
C THR A 233 12.47 6.90 2.88
N TYR A 234 13.54 6.73 3.66
CA TYR A 234 14.77 6.12 3.18
C TYR A 234 14.57 4.66 2.79
N ALA A 235 13.88 3.88 3.63
CA ALA A 235 13.56 2.48 3.33
C ALA A 235 12.69 2.33 2.06
N ALA A 236 11.70 3.21 1.88
CA ALA A 236 10.89 3.22 0.66
C ALA A 236 11.73 3.50 -0.59
N ARG A 237 12.64 4.48 -0.53
CA ARG A 237 13.55 4.82 -1.65
C ARG A 237 14.59 3.74 -1.95
N ALA A 238 14.99 2.95 -0.95
CA ALA A 238 15.97 1.89 -1.14
C ALA A 238 15.41 0.70 -1.95
N VAL A 239 14.09 0.50 -1.93
CA VAL A 239 13.40 -0.59 -2.65
C VAL A 239 12.79 -0.10 -3.97
N GLU A 240 12.74 1.21 -4.18
CA GLU A 240 12.14 1.83 -5.37
C GLU A 240 12.83 1.40 -6.66
N GLY A 241 12.03 0.97 -7.65
CA GLY A 241 12.52 0.60 -8.97
C GLY A 241 13.02 1.81 -9.78
N PRO A 242 13.84 1.59 -10.82
CA PRO A 242 14.37 2.68 -11.64
C PRO A 242 13.28 3.48 -12.37
N THR A 243 12.19 2.82 -12.78
CA THR A 243 11.03 3.45 -13.44
C THR A 243 10.23 4.33 -12.49
N GLU A 244 9.96 3.83 -11.27
CA GLU A 244 9.28 4.57 -10.21
C GLU A 244 10.08 5.83 -9.83
N ARG A 245 11.39 5.65 -9.67
CA ARG A 245 12.31 6.75 -9.36
C ARG A 245 12.32 7.82 -10.45
N LEU A 246 12.33 7.42 -11.72
CA LEU A 246 12.25 8.37 -12.85
C LEU A 246 10.93 9.13 -12.83
N ALA A 247 9.81 8.43 -12.64
CA ALA A 247 8.48 9.05 -12.55
C ALA A 247 8.40 10.06 -11.38
N TRP A 248 8.98 9.71 -10.22
CA TRP A 248 9.07 10.62 -9.08
C TRP A 248 9.89 11.87 -9.42
N LEU A 249 11.07 11.71 -10.02
CA LEU A 249 11.93 12.83 -10.42
C LEU A 249 11.23 13.77 -11.41
N LEU A 250 10.56 13.22 -12.43
CA LEU A 250 9.79 14.01 -13.39
C LEU A 250 8.66 14.79 -12.70
N THR A 251 7.91 14.14 -11.82
CA THR A 251 6.83 14.77 -11.05
C THR A 251 7.36 15.91 -10.17
N VAL A 252 8.48 15.69 -9.47
CA VAL A 252 9.12 16.71 -8.63
C VAL A 252 9.60 17.89 -9.48
N ASN A 253 10.22 17.63 -10.63
CA ASN A 253 10.65 18.68 -11.54
C ASN A 253 9.47 19.49 -12.08
N GLN A 254 8.41 18.83 -12.55
CA GLN A 254 7.18 19.50 -13.01
C GLN A 254 6.57 20.39 -11.92
N ARG A 255 6.46 19.90 -10.68
CA ARG A 255 5.98 20.71 -9.54
C ARG A 255 6.87 21.92 -9.27
N ARG A 256 8.20 21.74 -9.30
CA ARG A 256 9.15 22.85 -9.14
C ARG A 256 9.02 23.87 -10.27
N HIS A 257 8.84 23.43 -11.51
CA HIS A 257 8.64 24.32 -12.66
C HIS A 257 7.33 25.11 -12.52
N ALA A 258 6.22 24.45 -12.19
CA ALA A 258 4.94 25.10 -11.95
C ALA A 258 5.00 26.14 -10.81
N GLN A 259 5.66 25.81 -9.70
CA GLN A 259 5.86 26.75 -8.59
C GLN A 259 6.77 27.93 -8.95
N ARG A 260 7.84 27.68 -9.73
CA ARG A 260 8.75 28.72 -10.21
C ARG A 260 8.09 29.68 -11.20
N GLY A 261 7.05 29.25 -11.92
CA GLY A 261 6.26 30.10 -12.80
C GLY A 261 5.28 31.04 -12.08
N LEU A 262 4.90 30.72 -10.84
CA LEU A 262 3.85 31.45 -10.09
C LEU A 262 4.37 32.35 -8.97
N CYS A 263 5.53 32.07 -8.36
CA CYS A 263 6.03 32.87 -7.23
C CYS A 263 7.57 33.01 -7.23
N SER A 264 8.08 34.18 -7.63
CA SER A 264 9.13 34.93 -6.91
C SER A 264 9.65 36.11 -7.77
N PRO A 265 9.18 37.34 -7.50
CA PRO A 265 9.80 38.58 -8.01
C PRO A 265 11.19 38.88 -7.40
N THR A 266 11.67 38.02 -6.50
CA THR A 266 12.82 38.29 -5.62
C THR A 266 14.10 37.56 -6.02
N LYS A 267 14.13 36.87 -7.17
CA LYS A 267 15.40 36.37 -7.68
C LYS A 267 16.21 37.54 -8.25
N GLN A 268 17.48 37.61 -7.86
CA GLN A 268 18.54 38.46 -8.43
C GLN A 268 18.70 38.33 -9.96
N PHE A 269 17.88 37.55 -10.63
CA PHE A 269 17.88 37.30 -12.07
C PHE A 269 16.48 37.39 -12.66
N TRP A 270 15.51 38.04 -12.00
CA TRP A 270 14.18 38.26 -12.58
C TRP A 270 14.28 39.09 -13.87
N PHE A 271 15.25 40.02 -13.96
CA PHE A 271 15.63 40.72 -15.19
C PHE A 271 16.29 39.83 -16.26
N LYS A 272 16.70 38.60 -15.92
CA LYS A 272 17.20 37.60 -16.88
C LYS A 272 16.13 36.63 -17.37
N LEU A 273 14.89 36.72 -16.85
CA LEU A 273 13.73 36.29 -17.64
C LEU A 273 13.65 37.30 -18.77
N ALA A 274 14.47 37.06 -19.80
CA ALA A 274 14.58 37.94 -20.93
C ALA A 274 13.17 38.18 -21.44
N PHE A 275 12.85 39.46 -21.69
CA PHE A 275 11.86 39.78 -22.69
C PHE A 275 12.11 38.81 -23.85
N ASN A 276 11.14 37.95 -24.14
CA ASN A 276 11.21 37.10 -25.31
C ASN A 276 11.11 38.09 -26.47
N TYR A 277 12.26 38.57 -26.95
CA TYR A 277 12.32 39.53 -28.04
C TYR A 277 11.90 38.75 -29.27
N GLU A 278 10.62 38.86 -29.60
CA GLU A 278 10.06 38.30 -30.81
C GLU A 278 10.46 39.26 -31.95
N PRO A 279 11.47 38.94 -32.76
CA PRO A 279 12.02 39.88 -33.75
C PRO A 279 11.01 40.23 -34.85
N VAL A 280 9.91 39.47 -34.94
CA VAL A 280 8.81 39.65 -35.89
C VAL A 280 7.80 40.69 -35.39
N LEU A 281 7.79 41.00 -34.09
CA LEU A 281 6.85 41.97 -33.53
C LEU A 281 7.32 43.40 -33.87
N ARG A 282 6.74 43.99 -34.93
CA ARG A 282 6.92 45.41 -35.24
C ARG A 282 6.19 46.26 -34.22
N LEU A 283 6.86 46.57 -33.11
CA LEU A 283 6.38 47.48 -32.08
C LEU A 283 6.16 48.91 -32.60
N SER A 284 6.83 49.29 -33.69
CA SER A 284 6.70 50.59 -34.36
C SER A 284 5.32 50.86 -34.97
N GLY A 285 4.49 49.84 -35.20
CA GLY A 285 3.12 50.00 -35.73
C GLY A 285 2.03 50.09 -34.66
N ARG A 286 2.36 49.89 -33.38
CA ARG A 286 1.39 49.83 -32.29
C ARG A 286 1.11 51.22 -31.74
N LYS A 287 -0.08 51.75 -32.06
CA LYS A 287 -0.54 53.07 -31.59
C LYS A 287 -0.78 53.14 -30.08
N ASP A 288 -0.89 51.99 -29.43
CA ASP A 288 -1.10 51.82 -27.99
C ASP A 288 0.21 51.76 -27.18
N LEU A 289 1.35 51.62 -27.87
CA LEU A 289 2.68 51.75 -27.27
C LEU A 289 3.29 53.09 -27.67
N GLN A 290 3.14 54.09 -26.80
CA GLN A 290 3.99 55.29 -26.86
C GLN A 290 5.38 54.94 -26.31
N ILE A 291 6.20 54.34 -27.18
CA ILE A 291 7.64 54.40 -27.02
C ILE A 291 7.99 55.87 -27.30
N GLY A 292 8.11 56.68 -26.26
CA GLY A 292 8.46 58.10 -26.37
C GLY A 292 9.72 58.38 -27.22
N SER A 293 10.10 59.64 -27.40
CA SER A 293 11.35 59.97 -28.10
C SER A 293 12.52 60.09 -27.12
N MET A 294 13.69 59.59 -27.53
CA MET A 294 14.94 59.86 -26.82
C MET A 294 15.39 61.30 -27.12
N SER A 295 14.71 62.26 -26.49
CA SER A 295 14.84 63.70 -26.77
C SER A 295 15.88 64.40 -25.90
N VAL A 296 16.46 63.73 -24.90
CA VAL A 296 17.47 64.32 -24.00
C VAL A 296 18.86 63.86 -24.41
N VAL A 297 19.81 64.78 -24.59
CA VAL A 297 21.22 64.42 -24.86
C VAL A 297 22.00 64.42 -23.55
N CYS A 298 22.73 63.35 -23.27
CA CYS A 298 23.57 63.24 -22.09
C CYS A 298 24.78 64.17 -22.19
N GLY A 299 24.88 65.17 -21.32
CA GLY A 299 26.04 66.10 -21.31
C GLY A 299 27.41 65.45 -21.07
N HIS A 300 27.48 64.21 -20.55
CA HIS A 300 28.75 63.51 -20.33
C HIS A 300 29.25 62.68 -21.51
N CYS A 301 28.35 62.16 -22.35
CA CYS A 301 28.72 61.22 -23.43
C CYS A 301 28.03 61.49 -24.77
N ASN A 302 27.26 62.58 -24.87
CA ASN A 302 26.43 62.95 -26.02
C ASN A 302 25.46 61.88 -26.55
N ALA A 303 25.22 60.80 -25.80
CA ALA A 303 24.21 59.81 -26.15
C ALA A 303 22.79 60.37 -25.92
N LYS A 304 21.85 60.06 -26.82
CA LYS A 304 20.42 60.32 -26.62
C LYS A 304 19.90 59.47 -25.44
N LYS A 305 18.93 59.99 -24.69
CA LYS A 305 18.34 59.40 -23.48
C LYS A 305 16.84 59.71 -23.39
N TRP A 306 16.15 58.91 -22.60
CA TRP A 306 14.72 59.06 -22.34
C TRP A 306 14.46 60.18 -21.31
N PRO A 307 13.39 60.98 -21.49
CA PRO A 307 12.96 61.93 -20.46
C PRO A 307 12.60 61.16 -19.18
N GLY A 308 13.32 61.42 -18.08
CA GLY A 308 13.11 60.74 -16.79
C GLY A 308 14.10 59.62 -16.45
N GLU A 309 15.04 59.28 -17.33
CA GLU A 309 16.11 58.33 -17.03
C GLU A 309 17.08 58.91 -15.99
N SER A 310 16.92 58.52 -14.72
CA SER A 310 17.77 59.00 -13.62
C SER A 310 19.24 58.58 -13.84
N ARG A 311 20.20 59.42 -13.41
CA ARG A 311 21.66 59.23 -13.53
C ARG A 311 22.21 58.06 -12.69
N ARG A 312 21.50 56.94 -12.53
CA ARG A 312 22.06 55.77 -11.87
C ARG A 312 23.00 55.08 -12.84
N PHE A 313 24.29 55.41 -12.67
CA PHE A 313 25.44 54.74 -13.26
C PHE A 313 25.26 53.22 -13.22
N VAL A 314 24.95 52.61 -14.35
CA VAL A 314 25.25 51.19 -14.55
C VAL A 314 26.74 51.13 -14.86
N LEU A 315 27.54 50.95 -13.80
CA LEU A 315 28.95 50.62 -13.92
C LEU A 315 29.06 49.26 -14.62
N PHE A 316 29.16 49.28 -15.94
CA PHE A 316 29.74 48.17 -16.68
C PHE A 316 31.24 48.17 -16.37
N ARG A 317 31.64 47.36 -15.39
CA ARG A 317 33.04 46.94 -15.28
C ARG A 317 33.37 46.12 -16.53
N ARG A 318 34.32 46.63 -17.34
CA ARG A 318 35.08 45.83 -18.29
C ARG A 318 35.96 44.84 -17.55
#